data_AF-A0A4R8HMZ2-F1
#
_entry.id   AF-A0A4R8HMZ2-F1
#
_cell.length_a   1.000
_cell.length_b   1.000
_cell.length_c   1.000
_cell.angle_alpha   90.00
_cell.angle_beta   90.00
_cell.angle_gamma   90.00
#
_symmetry.space_group_name_H-M   'P 1'
#
loop_
_entity.id
_entity.type
_entity.pdbx_description
1 polymer ?
#
loop_
_entity_poly.entity_id
_entity_poly.type
_entity_poly.pdbx_seq_one_letter_code
_entity_poly.pdbx_strand_id
1 'polypeptide(L)'
;MRDLKRSASRFHGQFCAAICALTLAGCVDTAVEIGHPRPEQLAQRQRPTPRPGVSPRGAPVALISLEGAPEDALARFRPAFARATESRDIAAAEEPAAAYRLRGYLTAYASPEGATRFAYVFDIFDRNGRRARRLTDEVAVTGAGDPWTLLDDRALAAVAARGADELAAFLSDTPEAVAAAAGAESGVTIAAATRGEPASAPSDAKPLGFAEIK
;
A
#
# COMPACT_ATOMS: atom_id res chain seq x y z
N MET A 1 20.43 55.23 24.44
CA MET A 1 21.56 55.32 25.37
C MET A 1 21.64 54.02 26.15
N ARG A 2 22.76 53.29 26.00
CA ARG A 2 23.33 52.28 26.92
C ARG A 2 22.56 50.95 27.05
N ASP A 3 23.15 49.77 26.94
CA ASP A 3 24.52 49.37 26.64
C ASP A 3 24.52 47.88 26.23
N LEU A 4 25.37 47.56 25.25
CA LEU A 4 25.78 46.20 24.88
C LEU A 4 26.50 45.55 26.07
N LYS A 5 26.25 44.26 26.33
CA LYS A 5 27.19 43.44 27.10
C LYS A 5 27.63 42.22 26.30
N ARG A 6 28.68 42.44 25.51
CA ARG A 6 29.63 41.41 25.12
C ARG A 6 30.25 40.85 26.39
N SER A 7 30.35 39.53 26.51
CA SER A 7 31.38 38.92 27.36
C SER A 7 32.12 37.90 26.52
N ALA A 8 33.41 38.15 26.36
CA ALA A 8 34.34 37.39 25.56
C ALA A 8 35.28 36.60 26.47
N SER A 9 35.65 35.42 25.99
CA SER A 9 36.97 34.77 26.14
C SER A 9 37.38 34.29 27.54
N ARG A 10 37.80 33.02 27.62
CA ARG A 10 39.24 32.66 27.67
C ARG A 10 39.48 31.16 27.58
N PHE A 11 40.22 30.81 26.53
CA PHE A 11 41.14 29.68 26.40
C PHE A 11 41.86 29.31 27.71
N HIS A 12 41.92 28.01 28.03
CA HIS A 12 43.03 27.23 28.64
C HIS A 12 42.66 25.78 28.30
N GLY A 13 43.45 24.98 27.58
CA GLY A 13 44.84 24.65 27.84
C GLY A 13 44.91 23.13 28.05
N GLN A 14 45.12 22.41 26.94
CA GLN A 14 45.68 21.06 26.77
C GLN A 14 46.33 20.40 28.01
N PHE A 15 46.03 19.11 28.28
CA PHE A 15 47.02 18.00 28.28
C PHE A 15 46.39 16.60 28.56
N CYS A 16 46.74 15.64 27.69
CA CYS A 16 46.97 14.20 27.93
C CYS A 16 45.87 13.21 28.37
N ALA A 17 45.38 12.47 27.37
CA ALA A 17 45.53 11.02 27.16
C ALA A 17 44.93 9.98 28.15
N ALA A 18 43.90 9.28 27.68
CA ALA A 18 43.65 7.83 27.87
C ALA A 18 42.52 7.40 26.90
N ILE A 19 42.84 6.82 25.74
CA ILE A 19 42.75 5.37 25.43
C ILE A 19 41.49 4.69 25.96
N CYS A 20 40.52 4.45 25.06
CA CYS A 20 39.72 3.23 25.00
C CYS A 20 39.02 3.17 23.62
N ALA A 21 39.70 2.53 22.67
CA ALA A 21 39.13 2.17 21.37
C ALA A 21 38.25 0.93 21.55
N LEU A 22 36.93 1.11 21.53
CA LEU A 22 35.97 0.02 21.31
C LEU A 22 35.66 -0.03 19.82
N THR A 23 36.38 -0.91 19.12
CA THR A 23 36.11 -1.29 17.74
C THR A 23 34.82 -2.08 17.69
N LEU A 24 33.71 -1.43 17.33
CA LEU A 24 32.55 -2.16 16.80
C LEU A 24 32.91 -2.61 15.38
N ALA A 25 33.34 -3.87 15.27
CA ALA A 25 33.23 -4.61 14.04
C ALA A 25 31.74 -4.91 13.78
N GLY A 26 31.21 -4.37 12.68
CA GLY A 26 29.88 -4.66 12.18
C GLY A 26 29.86 -4.51 10.66
N CYS A 27 30.12 -5.64 9.99
CA CYS A 27 29.83 -6.01 8.60
C CYS A 27 29.93 -4.94 7.48
N VAL A 28 30.98 -5.08 6.66
CA VAL A 28 30.98 -4.93 5.19
C VAL A 28 29.71 -5.58 4.59
N ASP A 29 28.97 -5.01 3.64
CA ASP A 29 29.26 -4.77 2.21
C ASP A 29 28.01 -3.98 1.70
N THR A 30 28.09 -2.82 1.06
CA THR A 30 28.29 -2.67 -0.39
C THR A 30 28.65 -1.22 -0.70
N ALA A 31 29.78 -1.01 -1.37
CA ALA A 31 30.03 0.23 -2.08
C ALA A 31 29.11 0.27 -3.32
N VAL A 32 27.99 0.98 -3.23
CA VAL A 32 27.27 1.46 -4.42
C VAL A 32 27.83 2.82 -4.76
N GLU A 33 28.42 2.88 -5.95
CA GLU A 33 28.80 4.09 -6.67
C GLU A 33 27.70 5.16 -6.52
N ILE A 34 27.98 6.22 -5.77
CA ILE A 34 27.03 7.32 -5.53
C ILE A 34 26.95 8.16 -6.80
N GLY A 35 26.26 7.64 -7.82
CA GLY A 35 25.52 8.47 -8.74
C GLY A 35 24.42 9.15 -7.93
N HIS A 36 24.37 10.48 -7.94
CA HIS A 36 23.27 11.25 -7.35
C HIS A 36 21.94 10.62 -7.78
N PRO A 37 21.12 10.04 -6.88
CA PRO A 37 19.84 9.49 -7.30
C PRO A 37 19.03 10.63 -7.88
N ARG A 38 18.59 10.47 -9.14
CA ARG A 38 17.63 11.41 -9.75
C ARG A 38 16.43 11.50 -8.80
N PRO A 39 15.86 12.70 -8.52
CA PRO A 39 14.74 12.84 -7.58
C PRO A 39 13.59 11.85 -7.86
N GLU A 40 13.39 11.51 -9.13
CA GLU A 40 12.45 10.50 -9.64
C GLU A 40 12.65 9.09 -9.02
N GLN A 41 13.89 8.63 -8.81
CA GLN A 41 14.17 7.33 -8.20
C GLN A 41 13.90 7.29 -6.69
N LEU A 42 13.98 8.43 -6.00
CA LEU A 42 13.64 8.51 -4.57
C LEU A 42 12.12 8.42 -4.36
N ALA A 43 11.33 9.03 -5.25
CA ALA A 43 9.87 8.90 -5.26
C ALA A 43 9.43 7.45 -5.60
N GLN A 44 10.06 6.82 -6.60
CA GLN A 44 9.75 5.43 -6.99
C GLN A 44 10.02 4.40 -5.86
N ARG A 45 10.99 4.67 -4.97
CA ARG A 45 11.37 3.76 -3.88
C ARG A 45 10.38 3.69 -2.72
N GLN A 46 9.34 4.53 -2.71
CA GLN A 46 8.37 4.59 -1.60
C GLN A 46 7.03 3.89 -1.89
N ARG A 47 6.82 3.44 -3.13
CA ARG A 47 5.55 2.84 -3.54
C ARG A 47 5.37 1.45 -2.90
N PRO A 48 4.30 1.23 -2.11
CA PRO A 48 4.07 -0.08 -1.52
C PRO A 48 3.81 -1.11 -2.63
N THR A 49 4.26 -2.35 -2.41
CA THR A 49 3.96 -3.48 -3.31
C THR A 49 2.94 -4.39 -2.61
N PRO A 50 1.87 -4.84 -3.29
CA PRO A 50 0.91 -5.74 -2.69
C PRO A 50 1.55 -7.06 -2.28
N ARG A 51 1.11 -7.59 -1.14
CA ARG A 51 1.52 -8.93 -0.69
C ARG A 51 0.77 -9.99 -1.51
N PRO A 52 1.46 -10.91 -2.21
CA PRO A 52 0.80 -11.97 -2.96
C PRO A 52 -0.08 -12.86 -2.07
N GLY A 53 -1.28 -13.21 -2.55
CA GLY A 53 -2.19 -14.11 -1.86
C GLY A 53 -2.94 -13.52 -0.66
N VAL A 54 -2.68 -12.26 -0.28
CA VAL A 54 -3.40 -11.58 0.81
C VAL A 54 -4.30 -10.50 0.23
N SER A 55 -5.61 -10.65 0.42
CA SER A 55 -6.59 -9.65 -0.02
C SER A 55 -6.57 -8.43 0.93
N PRO A 56 -6.57 -7.19 0.40
CA PRO A 56 -6.71 -5.98 1.21
C PRO A 56 -8.07 -5.88 1.90
N ARG A 57 -9.07 -6.67 1.49
CA ARG A 57 -10.42 -6.72 2.08
C ARG A 57 -10.42 -7.04 3.58
N GLY A 58 -9.42 -7.78 4.06
CA GLY A 58 -9.28 -8.11 5.48
C GLY A 58 -9.01 -6.90 6.38
N ALA A 59 -8.69 -5.74 5.80
CA ALA A 59 -8.43 -4.49 6.51
C ALA A 59 -9.37 -3.37 6.01
N PRO A 60 -10.63 -3.30 6.52
CA PRO A 60 -11.60 -2.34 6.03
C PRO A 60 -11.20 -0.89 6.34
N VAL A 61 -11.51 0.02 5.42
CA VAL A 61 -11.11 1.43 5.46
C VAL A 61 -12.31 2.37 5.45
N ALA A 62 -12.25 3.42 6.26
CA ALA A 62 -13.13 4.58 6.18
C ALA A 62 -12.39 5.78 5.59
N LEU A 63 -12.94 6.42 4.55
CA LEU A 63 -12.48 7.73 4.09
C LEU A 63 -13.09 8.81 4.99
N ILE A 64 -12.27 9.41 5.85
CA ILE A 64 -12.69 10.38 6.87
C ILE A 64 -12.77 11.80 6.32
N SER A 65 -11.77 12.20 5.54
CA SER A 65 -11.71 13.54 4.96
C SER A 65 -11.04 13.50 3.59
N LEU A 66 -11.44 14.41 2.72
CA LEU A 66 -10.80 14.68 1.44
C LEU A 66 -10.84 16.19 1.19
N GLU A 67 -9.66 16.82 1.15
CA GLU A 67 -9.49 18.28 1.15
C GLU A 67 -8.39 18.72 0.16
N GLY A 68 -8.18 20.03 0.00
CA GLY A 68 -7.06 20.62 -0.74
C GLY A 68 -7.34 21.01 -2.18
N ALA A 69 -8.36 20.41 -2.81
CA ALA A 69 -8.84 20.78 -4.14
C ALA A 69 -10.13 21.62 -4.09
N PRO A 70 -10.48 22.34 -5.16
CA PRO A 70 -11.80 22.92 -5.35
C PRO A 70 -12.93 21.87 -5.21
N GLU A 71 -14.10 22.30 -4.74
CA GLU A 71 -15.19 21.37 -4.39
C GLU A 71 -15.69 20.56 -5.59
N ASP A 72 -15.69 21.11 -6.80
CA ASP A 72 -16.05 20.40 -8.03
C ASP A 72 -15.08 19.26 -8.35
N ALA A 73 -13.77 19.48 -8.16
CA ALA A 73 -12.76 18.44 -8.31
C ALA A 73 -12.90 17.36 -7.22
N LEU A 74 -13.16 17.76 -5.97
CA LEU A 74 -13.41 16.82 -4.86
C LEU A 74 -14.67 15.99 -5.09
N ALA A 75 -15.76 16.61 -5.55
CA ALA A 75 -17.04 15.95 -5.85
C ALA A 75 -16.89 14.91 -6.97
N ARG A 76 -16.04 15.16 -7.97
CA ARG A 76 -15.70 14.19 -9.02
C ARG A 76 -14.75 13.09 -8.52
N PHE A 77 -13.77 13.44 -7.68
CA PHE A 77 -12.76 12.49 -7.19
C PHE A 77 -13.34 11.43 -6.25
N ARG A 78 -14.19 11.80 -5.29
CA ARG A 78 -14.77 10.87 -4.30
C ARG A 78 -15.40 9.61 -4.93
N PRO A 79 -16.34 9.70 -5.89
CA PRO A 79 -16.91 8.51 -6.52
C PRO A 79 -15.90 7.77 -7.41
N ALA A 80 -14.96 8.46 -8.05
CA ALA A 80 -13.91 7.81 -8.84
C ALA A 80 -12.98 6.97 -7.95
N PHE A 81 -12.58 7.52 -6.80
CA PHE A 81 -11.77 6.84 -5.80
C PHE A 81 -12.51 5.66 -5.18
N ALA A 82 -13.79 5.80 -4.82
CA ALA A 82 -14.60 4.70 -4.30
C ALA A 82 -14.67 3.50 -5.28
N ARG A 83 -14.89 3.76 -6.57
CA ARG A 83 -14.87 2.72 -7.61
C ARG A 83 -13.47 2.10 -7.76
N ALA A 84 -12.43 2.93 -7.68
CA ALA A 84 -11.05 2.46 -7.76
C ALA A 84 -10.71 1.53 -6.58
N THR A 85 -11.12 1.87 -5.35
CA THR A 85 -10.92 1.03 -4.18
C THR A 85 -11.71 -0.27 -4.25
N GLU A 86 -12.97 -0.22 -4.70
CA GLU A 86 -13.81 -1.40 -4.89
C GLU A 86 -13.21 -2.39 -5.89
N SER A 87 -12.73 -1.89 -7.04
CA SER A 87 -12.07 -2.73 -8.06
C SER A 87 -10.78 -3.41 -7.59
N ARG A 88 -10.24 -2.99 -6.44
CA ARG A 88 -9.03 -3.56 -5.81
C ARG A 88 -9.34 -4.40 -4.57
N ASP A 89 -10.62 -4.78 -4.41
CA ASP A 89 -11.11 -5.55 -3.27
C ASP A 89 -10.86 -4.88 -1.91
N ILE A 90 -10.78 -3.55 -1.87
CA ILE A 90 -10.69 -2.82 -0.61
C ILE A 90 -12.10 -2.71 -0.01
N ALA A 91 -12.29 -3.26 1.19
CA ALA A 91 -13.54 -3.13 1.91
C ALA A 91 -13.72 -1.69 2.44
N ALA A 92 -14.80 -1.03 2.05
CA ALA A 92 -15.25 0.19 2.70
C ALA A 92 -15.96 -0.13 4.03
N ALA A 93 -15.79 0.72 5.02
CA ALA A 93 -16.51 0.66 6.28
C ALA A 93 -16.77 2.05 6.84
N GLU A 94 -17.80 2.16 7.69
CA GLU A 94 -17.99 3.33 8.54
C GLU A 94 -16.95 3.36 9.68
N GLU A 95 -16.68 4.54 10.22
CA GLU A 95 -15.59 4.77 11.18
C GLU A 95 -15.52 3.78 12.37
N PRO A 96 -16.61 3.42 13.09
CA PRO A 96 -16.48 2.49 14.20
C PRO A 96 -16.07 1.07 13.75
N ALA A 97 -16.40 0.68 12.52
CA ALA A 97 -16.11 -0.63 11.97
C ALA A 97 -14.76 -0.68 11.23
N ALA A 98 -14.25 0.45 10.75
CA ALA A 98 -13.02 0.52 9.98
C ALA A 98 -11.77 0.15 10.79
N ALA A 99 -10.91 -0.70 10.21
CA ALA A 99 -9.59 -1.00 10.75
C ALA A 99 -8.64 0.19 10.57
N TYR A 100 -8.79 0.89 9.44
CA TYR A 100 -8.00 2.05 9.11
C TYR A 100 -8.87 3.25 8.73
N ARG A 101 -8.44 4.43 9.15
CA ARG A 101 -9.03 5.72 8.83
C ARG A 101 -8.14 6.46 7.85
N LEU A 102 -8.69 6.85 6.71
CA LEU A 102 -7.97 7.51 5.62
C LEU A 102 -8.33 9.00 5.59
N ARG A 103 -7.31 9.86 5.60
CA ARG A 103 -7.46 11.30 5.36
C ARG A 103 -6.69 11.68 4.11
N GLY A 104 -7.38 12.22 3.11
CA GLY A 104 -6.80 12.57 1.82
C GLY A 104 -6.66 14.07 1.59
N TYR A 105 -5.57 14.42 0.93
CA TYR A 105 -5.27 15.78 0.49
C TYR A 105 -4.90 15.74 -0.98
N LEU A 106 -5.59 16.52 -1.81
CA LEU A 106 -5.29 16.68 -3.22
C LEU A 106 -4.66 18.05 -3.44
N THR A 107 -3.63 18.10 -4.27
CA THR A 107 -2.95 19.33 -4.65
C THR A 107 -2.66 19.32 -6.14
N ALA A 108 -2.61 20.50 -6.75
CA ALA A 108 -2.26 20.65 -8.13
C ALA A 108 -1.32 21.83 -8.29
N TYR A 109 -0.24 21.65 -9.07
CA TYR A 109 0.76 22.69 -9.26
C TYR A 109 1.41 22.60 -10.64
N ALA A 110 1.80 23.75 -11.19
CA ALA A 110 2.55 23.81 -12.43
C ALA A 110 4.02 23.41 -12.18
N SER A 111 4.55 22.60 -13.08
CA SER A 111 5.94 22.15 -13.11
C SER A 111 6.74 22.96 -14.14
N PRO A 112 8.04 23.22 -13.91
CA PRO A 112 8.89 23.98 -14.84
C PRO A 112 8.92 23.41 -16.27
N GLU A 113 8.65 22.11 -16.44
CA GLU A 113 8.68 21.42 -17.73
C GLU A 113 7.40 21.63 -18.57
N GLY A 114 6.52 22.56 -18.19
CA GLY A 114 5.26 22.82 -18.90
C GLY A 114 4.18 21.74 -18.68
N ALA A 115 4.33 20.97 -17.60
CA ALA A 115 3.35 20.00 -17.14
C ALA A 115 2.68 20.49 -15.85
N THR A 116 1.41 20.17 -15.67
CA THR A 116 0.69 20.30 -14.41
C THR A 116 0.77 18.97 -13.67
N ARG A 117 1.16 19.00 -12.40
CA ARG A 117 1.19 17.84 -11.50
C ARG A 117 -0.04 17.85 -10.61
N PHE A 118 -0.75 16.72 -10.57
CA PHE A 118 -1.80 16.44 -9.60
C PHE A 118 -1.25 15.45 -8.58
N ALA A 119 -0.97 15.94 -7.38
CA ALA A 119 -0.40 15.15 -6.31
C ALA A 119 -1.46 14.85 -5.24
N TYR A 120 -1.38 13.66 -4.67
CA TYR A 120 -2.18 13.27 -3.51
C TYR A 120 -1.29 12.94 -2.32
N VAL A 121 -1.80 13.22 -1.12
CA VAL A 121 -1.25 12.71 0.14
C VAL A 121 -2.37 12.01 0.88
N PHE A 122 -2.16 10.73 1.18
CA PHE A 122 -3.09 9.91 1.93
C PHE A 122 -2.45 9.52 3.26
N ASP A 123 -2.95 10.11 4.34
CA ASP A 123 -2.58 9.73 5.71
C ASP A 123 -3.51 8.63 6.21
N ILE A 124 -2.92 7.50 6.60
CA ILE A 124 -3.63 6.31 7.07
C ILE A 124 -3.39 6.16 8.56
N PHE A 125 -4.48 6.14 9.34
CA PHE A 125 -4.46 6.02 10.80
C PHE A 125 -5.04 4.68 11.22
N ASP A 126 -4.44 4.06 12.23
CA ASP A 126 -4.96 2.86 12.87
C ASP A 126 -6.17 3.17 13.79
N ARG A 127 -6.76 2.13 14.38
CA ARG A 127 -7.89 2.27 15.32
C ARG A 127 -7.56 3.16 16.52
N ASN A 128 -6.29 3.20 16.94
CA ASN A 128 -5.81 3.99 18.07
C ASN A 128 -5.52 5.46 17.69
N GLY A 129 -5.75 5.84 16.44
CA GLY A 129 -5.50 7.19 15.95
C GLY A 129 -4.01 7.48 15.68
N ARG A 130 -3.16 6.46 15.68
CA ARG A 130 -1.75 6.62 15.29
C ARG A 130 -1.62 6.49 13.78
N ARG A 131 -0.87 7.39 13.16
CA ARG A 131 -0.60 7.32 11.72
C ARG A 131 0.27 6.10 11.42
N ALA A 132 -0.32 5.10 10.76
CA ALA A 132 0.33 3.89 10.33
C ALA A 132 1.20 4.14 9.09
N ARG A 133 0.70 4.93 8.14
CA ARG A 133 1.42 5.22 6.89
C ARG A 133 0.99 6.56 6.30
N ARG A 134 1.90 7.16 5.54
CA ARG A 134 1.61 8.21 4.57
C ARG A 134 1.94 7.68 3.18
N LEU A 135 1.01 7.84 2.25
CA LEU A 135 1.17 7.55 0.83
C LEU A 135 1.20 8.88 0.07
N THR A 136 2.03 8.96 -0.96
CA THR A 136 2.20 10.19 -1.74
C THR A 136 2.67 9.80 -3.14
N ASP A 137 1.95 10.25 -4.15
CA ASP A 137 2.32 10.12 -5.55
C ASP A 137 1.65 11.26 -6.34
N GLU A 138 1.99 11.35 -7.62
CA GLU A 138 1.47 12.38 -8.51
C GLU A 138 1.28 11.89 -9.95
N VAL A 139 0.41 12.59 -10.67
CA VAL A 139 0.18 12.40 -12.09
C VAL A 139 0.50 13.70 -12.82
N ALA A 140 1.35 13.60 -13.84
CA ALA A 140 1.65 14.72 -14.71
C ALA A 140 0.70 14.75 -15.92
N VAL A 141 0.20 15.94 -16.24
CA VAL A 141 -0.59 16.23 -17.44
C VAL A 141 0.04 17.42 -18.16
N THR A 142 0.26 17.31 -19.46
CA THR A 142 0.77 18.43 -20.26
C THR A 142 -0.31 19.50 -20.43
N GLY A 143 0.03 20.76 -20.19
CA GLY A 143 -0.90 21.87 -20.34
C GLY A 143 -0.49 23.08 -19.53
N ALA A 144 -1.06 24.23 -19.86
CA ALA A 144 -0.85 25.50 -19.16
C ALA A 144 -2.21 26.10 -18.78
N GLY A 145 -2.25 26.84 -17.68
CA GLY A 145 -3.47 27.46 -17.15
C GLY A 145 -3.70 27.12 -15.69
N ASP A 146 -4.94 27.30 -15.23
CA ASP A 146 -5.33 26.86 -13.90
C ASP A 146 -5.20 25.32 -13.80
N PRO A 147 -4.45 24.79 -12.82
CA PRO A 147 -4.23 23.36 -12.71
C PRO A 147 -5.51 22.53 -12.66
N TRP A 148 -6.54 22.99 -11.95
CA TRP A 148 -7.77 22.22 -11.76
C TRP A 148 -8.64 22.16 -13.02
N THR A 149 -8.53 23.15 -13.90
CA THR A 149 -9.17 23.10 -15.24
C THR A 149 -8.57 22.02 -16.15
N LEU A 150 -7.32 21.62 -15.92
CA LEU A 150 -6.63 20.57 -16.68
C LEU A 150 -6.93 19.16 -16.16
N LEU A 151 -7.66 19.04 -15.04
CA LEU A 151 -8.05 17.74 -14.47
C LEU A 151 -9.27 17.18 -15.22
N ASP A 152 -9.02 16.62 -16.40
CA ASP A 152 -10.04 15.88 -17.14
C ASP A 152 -10.39 14.55 -16.44
N ASP A 153 -11.45 13.88 -16.90
CA ASP A 153 -11.92 12.62 -16.29
C ASP A 153 -10.86 11.51 -16.35
N ARG A 154 -9.99 11.51 -17.36
CA ARG A 154 -8.94 10.52 -17.51
C ARG A 154 -7.83 10.73 -16.50
N ALA A 155 -7.34 11.96 -16.34
CA ALA A 155 -6.33 12.33 -15.36
C ALA A 155 -6.86 12.11 -13.94
N LEU A 156 -8.11 12.51 -13.68
CA LEU A 156 -8.79 12.26 -12.40
C LEU A 156 -8.87 10.77 -12.07
N ALA A 157 -9.29 9.94 -13.03
CA ALA A 157 -9.32 8.50 -12.87
C ALA A 157 -7.92 7.91 -12.66
N ALA A 158 -6.87 8.45 -13.29
CA ALA A 158 -5.50 8.00 -13.11
C ALA A 158 -4.97 8.30 -11.70
N VAL A 159 -5.26 9.49 -11.15
CA VAL A 159 -4.90 9.85 -9.76
C VAL A 159 -5.63 8.93 -8.78
N ALA A 160 -6.94 8.73 -8.97
CA ALA A 160 -7.75 7.84 -8.13
C ALA A 160 -7.24 6.39 -8.17
N ALA A 161 -6.94 5.88 -9.37
CA ALA A 161 -6.41 4.53 -9.57
C ALA A 161 -5.07 4.34 -8.85
N ARG A 162 -4.13 5.28 -9.02
CA ARG A 162 -2.81 5.20 -8.36
C ARG A 162 -2.91 5.21 -6.84
N GLY A 163 -3.74 6.10 -6.29
CA GLY A 163 -3.96 6.15 -4.86
C GLY A 163 -4.60 4.88 -4.31
N ALA A 164 -5.53 4.29 -5.06
CA ALA A 164 -6.17 3.04 -4.67
C ALA A 164 -5.21 1.84 -4.79
N ASP A 165 -4.30 1.82 -5.79
CA ASP A 165 -3.24 0.80 -5.92
C ASP A 165 -2.33 0.81 -4.69
N GLU A 166 -1.86 2.00 -4.29
CA GLU A 166 -0.96 2.13 -3.14
C GLU A 166 -1.66 1.79 -1.83
N LEU A 167 -2.94 2.16 -1.70
CA LEU A 167 -3.75 1.80 -0.55
C LEU A 167 -3.95 0.28 -0.49
N ALA A 168 -4.30 -0.38 -1.59
CA ALA A 168 -4.43 -1.83 -1.65
C ALA A 168 -3.12 -2.53 -1.27
N ALA A 169 -2.00 -2.02 -1.78
CA ALA A 169 -0.69 -2.54 -1.50
C ALA A 169 -0.30 -2.39 -0.01
N PHE A 170 -0.62 -1.26 0.62
CA PHE A 170 -0.46 -1.09 2.06
C PHE A 170 -1.35 -2.06 2.83
N LEU A 171 -2.65 -2.12 2.52
CA LEU A 171 -3.64 -2.89 3.27
C LEU A 171 -3.35 -4.38 3.23
N SER A 172 -2.88 -4.91 2.09
CA SER A 172 -2.53 -6.33 1.96
C SER A 172 -1.30 -6.73 2.79
N ASP A 173 -0.51 -5.77 3.28
CA ASP A 173 0.61 -6.02 4.20
C ASP A 173 0.26 -5.83 5.68
N THR A 174 -0.99 -5.45 5.99
CA THR A 174 -1.43 -5.19 7.37
C THR A 174 -1.65 -6.49 8.15
N PRO A 175 -1.46 -6.47 9.49
CA PRO A 175 -1.72 -7.65 10.31
C PRO A 175 -3.18 -8.13 10.24
N GLU A 176 -4.14 -7.22 10.08
CA GLU A 176 -5.55 -7.56 9.91
C GLU A 176 -5.81 -8.36 8.62
N ALA A 177 -5.23 -7.92 7.50
CA ALA A 177 -5.36 -8.63 6.23
C ALA A 177 -4.65 -10.00 6.25
N VAL A 178 -3.46 -10.07 6.85
CA VAL A 178 -2.72 -11.34 7.00
C VAL A 178 -3.47 -12.32 7.90
N ALA A 179 -4.04 -11.86 9.01
CA ALA A 179 -4.85 -12.70 9.89
C ALA A 179 -6.12 -13.22 9.20
N ALA A 180 -6.79 -12.36 8.42
CA ALA A 180 -7.96 -12.74 7.63
C ALA A 180 -7.61 -13.81 6.58
N ALA A 181 -6.47 -13.67 5.90
CA ALA A 181 -5.99 -14.66 4.92
C ALA A 181 -5.69 -16.02 5.58
N ALA A 182 -5.00 -16.04 6.72
CA ALA A 182 -4.70 -17.28 7.46
C ALA A 182 -5.97 -18.00 7.97
N GLY A 183 -6.99 -17.23 8.37
CA GLY A 183 -8.31 -17.76 8.74
C GLY A 183 -9.07 -18.37 7.55
N ALA A 184 -8.93 -17.77 6.36
CA ALA A 184 -9.55 -18.30 5.14
C ALA A 184 -8.95 -19.64 4.71
N GLU A 185 -7.63 -19.81 4.81
CA GLU A 185 -6.96 -21.09 4.48
C GLU A 185 -7.33 -22.21 5.46
N SER A 186 -7.51 -21.88 6.74
CA SER A 186 -7.93 -22.84 7.77
C SER A 186 -9.38 -23.33 7.60
N GLY A 187 -10.21 -22.56 6.88
CA GLY A 187 -11.61 -22.90 6.57
C GLY A 187 -11.79 -23.78 5.33
N VAL A 188 -10.74 -23.99 4.52
CA VAL A 188 -10.78 -24.90 3.37
C VAL A 188 -10.52 -26.33 3.87
N THR A 189 -11.56 -26.95 4.44
CA THR A 189 -11.56 -28.41 4.62
C THR A 189 -11.69 -29.04 3.24
N ILE A 190 -10.59 -29.64 2.75
CA ILE A 190 -10.67 -30.57 1.63
C ILE A 190 -11.57 -31.70 2.13
N ALA A 191 -12.81 -31.74 1.67
CA ALA A 191 -13.67 -32.89 1.83
C ALA A 191 -12.90 -34.06 1.23
N ALA A 192 -12.29 -34.88 2.10
CA ALA A 192 -11.72 -36.15 1.71
C ALA A 192 -12.87 -36.91 1.04
N ALA A 193 -12.83 -36.97 -0.29
CA ALA A 193 -13.68 -37.86 -1.04
C ALA A 193 -13.28 -39.26 -0.59
N THR A 194 -13.97 -39.76 0.44
CA THR A 194 -14.10 -41.19 0.66
C THR A 194 -14.66 -41.72 -0.63
N ARG A 195 -13.78 -42.24 -1.48
CA ARG A 195 -14.13 -43.10 -2.59
C ARG A 195 -14.96 -44.21 -1.97
N GLY A 196 -16.28 -44.09 -2.07
CA GLY A 196 -17.19 -45.18 -1.83
C GLY A 196 -16.74 -46.30 -2.75
N GLU A 197 -16.14 -47.31 -2.15
CA GLU A 197 -15.97 -48.63 -2.76
C GLU A 197 -17.35 -49.04 -3.32
N PRO A 198 -17.53 -49.22 -4.64
CA PRO A 198 -18.78 -49.77 -5.13
C PRO A 198 -18.87 -51.20 -4.61
N ALA A 199 -19.87 -51.44 -3.76
CA ALA A 199 -20.24 -52.76 -3.29
C ALA A 199 -20.38 -53.70 -4.49
N SER A 200 -19.52 -54.71 -4.55
CA SER A 200 -19.61 -55.83 -5.48
C SER A 200 -20.98 -56.49 -5.34
N ALA A 201 -21.81 -56.39 -6.38
CA ALA A 201 -22.97 -57.26 -6.54
C ALA A 201 -22.49 -58.69 -6.81
N PRO A 202 -23.14 -59.73 -6.25
CA PRO A 202 -22.88 -61.10 -6.67
C PRO A 202 -23.40 -61.30 -8.10
N SER A 203 -22.46 -61.65 -8.98
CA SER A 203 -22.72 -62.05 -10.37
C SER A 203 -23.18 -63.51 -10.38
N ASP A 204 -24.49 -63.74 -10.40
CA ASP A 204 -25.07 -65.03 -10.80
C ASP A 204 -25.06 -65.13 -12.34
N ALA A 205 -23.87 -65.31 -12.90
CA ALA A 205 -23.68 -65.64 -14.31
C ALA A 205 -23.67 -67.17 -14.47
N LYS A 206 -24.80 -67.71 -14.94
CA LYS A 206 -24.94 -69.11 -15.38
C LYS A 206 -23.93 -69.41 -16.51
N PRO A 207 -23.06 -70.43 -16.39
CA PRO A 207 -22.12 -70.73 -17.47
C PRO A 207 -22.86 -71.34 -18.66
N LEU A 208 -22.64 -70.75 -19.83
CA LEU A 208 -22.95 -71.33 -21.13
C LEU A 208 -22.02 -72.53 -21.36
N GLY A 209 -22.55 -73.74 -21.25
CA GLY A 209 -21.87 -74.95 -21.68
C GLY A 209 -22.02 -75.12 -23.19
N PHE A 210 -20.89 -75.13 -23.90
CA PHE A 210 -20.79 -75.55 -25.31
C PHE A 210 -20.07 -76.92 -25.38
N ALA A 211 -20.55 -77.73 -26.33
CA ALA A 211 -19.98 -78.97 -26.90
C ALA A 211 -20.02 -80.25 -26.04
N GLU A 212 -20.18 -81.47 -26.57
CA GLU A 212 -20.62 -82.08 -27.84
C GLU A 212 -20.54 -83.62 -27.63
N ILE A 213 -21.04 -84.43 -28.58
CA ILE A 213 -20.69 -85.84 -28.88
C ILE A 213 -21.54 -86.95 -28.21
N LYS A 214 -22.54 -87.48 -28.93
CA LYS A 214 -22.44 -88.70 -29.76
C LYS A 214 -23.74 -88.96 -30.53
#